data_AF-R0ILG9-F1
#
_entry.id   AF-R0ILG9-F1
#
_cell.length_a   1.000
_cell.length_b   1.000
_cell.length_c   1.000
_cell.angle_alpha   90.00
_cell.angle_beta   90.00
_cell.angle_gamma   90.00
#
_symmetry.space_group_name_H-M   'P 1'
#
loop_
_entity.id
_entity.type
_entity.pdbx_description
1 polymer ?
#
loop_
_entity_poly.entity_id
_entity_poly.type
_entity_poly.pdbx_seq_one_letter_code
_entity_poly.pdbx_strand_id
1 'polypeptide(L)'
;IRNFASQIAKREVGVHWASRFVQRYPDQLISKWAVGIDNCRHKADSRSKYSLYFSLLRNKINQYHVEARHIYNMDEKGFMLGVVNRSRRIFSRASYEEGRRRSTIQDGSREWITLLACICADGSYLEPALIYQSASGSIQDTWLQALDPDTHQIRVSSSPSGWTNNEIGLAWLQQVFDRGTRAKARSSYRLLILDGHGSHLTMDFIDYCDQNKILLAVYPPHSTHTLQPLDVSMFKPLSTAYSNEVSAFMDRSQGLASMSKRDFFPLFYQAWQASLKETTILNAFKATGISPLNPEVILQRFSVPDPMSDSDSSALSASDWRRIERLLRQVVANQGDRQVKRLSQVIHSSSVQNSLLKDEVRKLREALINERTRRKRGKPLPLQEAEEYHGGAVFWSPRKVKEAHDRLRLQEEEQEQLQLQKADTIRQREETKQARAIEKEQRRQARLAVSLMRQKEREEKAIEKASRIAARKAAKRLQKAIKTTQRGKRSSLKAPTKATRKKRPIARPQGSEEPQGGAAGLPPSTSRCGRAIRTPTRFL
;
A
#
# COMPACT_ATOMS: atom_id res chain seq x y z
N ILE A 1 38.41 5.24 -29.18
CA ILE A 1 38.41 5.03 -30.66
C ILE A 1 38.73 6.32 -31.42
N ARG A 2 37.98 7.42 -31.27
CA ARG A 2 38.25 8.69 -32.00
C ARG A 2 39.68 9.23 -31.79
N ASN A 3 40.16 9.26 -30.54
CA ASN A 3 41.51 9.74 -30.23
C ASN A 3 42.61 8.85 -30.86
N PHE A 4 42.38 7.54 -30.88
CA PHE A 4 43.28 6.55 -31.48
C PHE A 4 43.33 6.70 -33.01
N ALA A 5 42.19 6.91 -33.65
CA ALA A 5 42.10 7.19 -35.09
C ALA A 5 42.76 8.52 -35.47
N SER A 6 42.63 9.57 -34.63
CA SER A 6 43.34 10.85 -34.83
C SER A 6 44.86 10.70 -34.71
N GLN A 7 45.35 9.86 -33.80
CA GLN A 7 46.79 9.58 -33.66
C GLN A 7 47.34 8.84 -34.88
N ILE A 8 46.65 7.83 -35.39
CA ILE A 8 47.07 7.09 -36.58
C ILE A 8 47.00 7.98 -37.83
N ALA A 9 45.93 8.77 -37.96
CA ALA A 9 45.75 9.68 -39.09
C ALA A 9 46.62 10.95 -38.99
N LYS A 10 47.31 11.17 -37.87
CA LYS A 10 48.08 12.37 -37.52
C LYS A 10 47.31 13.70 -37.72
N ARG A 11 45.98 13.64 -37.68
CA ARG A 11 45.07 14.78 -37.84
C ARG A 11 43.78 14.50 -37.10
N GLU A 12 43.12 15.55 -36.64
CA GLU A 12 41.87 15.38 -35.90
C GLU A 12 40.76 14.85 -36.82
N VAL A 13 40.21 13.68 -36.48
CA VAL A 13 39.13 13.09 -37.27
C VAL A 13 37.78 13.70 -36.87
N GLY A 14 36.99 14.07 -37.88
CA GLY A 14 35.66 14.68 -37.71
C GLY A 14 34.64 13.73 -37.08
N VAL A 15 33.56 14.28 -36.50
CA VAL A 15 32.56 13.53 -35.69
C VAL A 15 31.95 12.33 -36.42
N HIS A 16 31.82 12.39 -37.74
CA HIS A 16 31.22 11.33 -38.56
C HIS A 16 32.25 10.39 -39.22
N TRP A 17 33.53 10.44 -38.84
CA TRP A 17 34.59 9.69 -39.51
C TRP A 17 34.32 8.18 -39.52
N ALA A 18 33.86 7.61 -38.40
CA ALA A 18 33.61 6.18 -38.28
C ALA A 18 32.46 5.72 -39.20
N SER A 19 31.38 6.51 -39.26
CA SER A 19 30.25 6.23 -40.16
C SER A 19 30.68 6.31 -41.63
N ARG A 20 31.49 7.32 -42.01
CA ARG A 20 32.01 7.47 -43.37
C ARG A 20 33.03 6.39 -43.73
N PHE A 21 33.78 5.90 -42.76
CA PHE A 21 34.77 4.83 -42.94
C PHE A 21 34.08 3.49 -43.20
N VAL A 22 33.07 3.12 -42.39
CA VAL A 22 32.26 1.92 -42.62
C VAL A 22 31.55 1.99 -43.98
N GLN A 23 31.01 3.16 -44.36
CA GLN A 23 30.40 3.35 -45.69
C GLN A 23 31.39 3.26 -46.86
N ARG A 24 32.68 3.51 -46.65
CA ARG A 24 33.70 3.45 -47.70
C ARG A 24 34.18 2.02 -47.98
N TYR A 25 34.00 1.11 -47.02
CA TYR A 25 34.39 -0.30 -47.13
C TYR A 25 33.19 -1.23 -46.87
N PRO A 26 32.08 -1.10 -47.62
CA PRO A 26 30.86 -1.86 -47.37
C PRO A 26 31.06 -3.37 -47.52
N ASP A 27 32.00 -3.79 -48.36
CA ASP A 27 32.30 -5.21 -48.62
C ASP A 27 33.24 -5.83 -47.57
N GLN A 28 33.87 -5.02 -46.71
CA GLN A 28 34.83 -5.48 -45.70
C GLN A 28 34.39 -5.17 -44.27
N LEU A 29 33.50 -4.20 -44.07
CA LEU A 29 33.10 -3.70 -42.75
C LEU A 29 31.57 -3.62 -42.64
N ILE A 30 31.02 -4.26 -41.62
CA ILE A 30 29.59 -4.18 -41.29
C ILE A 30 29.40 -3.61 -39.88
N SER A 31 28.44 -2.70 -39.74
CA SER A 31 28.03 -2.17 -38.44
C SER A 31 26.83 -2.98 -37.93
N LYS A 32 27.08 -3.97 -37.07
CA LYS A 32 26.02 -4.69 -36.33
C LYS A 32 26.08 -4.35 -34.85
N TRP A 33 24.91 -4.20 -34.23
CA TRP A 33 24.81 -4.22 -32.78
C TRP A 33 25.13 -5.62 -32.30
N ALA A 34 26.27 -5.81 -31.62
CA ALA A 34 26.54 -7.06 -30.95
C ALA A 34 25.54 -7.21 -29.80
N VAL A 35 24.71 -8.26 -29.85
CA VAL A 35 23.93 -8.68 -28.68
C VAL A 35 24.97 -9.10 -27.64
N GLY A 36 24.98 -8.44 -26.48
CA GLY A 36 25.92 -8.73 -25.41
C GLY A 36 25.69 -10.12 -24.83
N ILE A 37 26.23 -11.15 -25.48
CA ILE A 37 26.47 -12.44 -24.85
C ILE A 37 27.81 -12.33 -24.14
N ASP A 38 27.80 -12.62 -22.84
CA ASP A 38 29.00 -12.63 -22.02
C ASP A 38 30.07 -13.54 -22.65
N ASN A 39 31.29 -13.03 -22.81
CA ASN A 39 32.39 -13.70 -23.52
C ASN A 39 32.75 -15.06 -22.87
N CYS A 40 32.43 -15.21 -21.57
CA CYS A 40 32.54 -16.48 -20.84
C CYS A 40 31.51 -17.54 -21.31
N ARG A 41 30.30 -17.13 -21.72
CA ARG A 41 29.24 -18.05 -22.21
C ARG A 41 29.59 -18.62 -23.59
N HIS A 42 30.14 -17.80 -24.47
CA HIS A 42 30.62 -18.25 -25.78
C HIS A 42 31.76 -19.29 -25.69
N LYS A 43 32.66 -19.15 -24.70
CA LYS A 43 33.76 -20.10 -24.48
C LYS A 43 33.34 -21.39 -23.76
N ALA A 44 32.24 -21.35 -23.00
CA ALA A 44 31.72 -22.48 -22.23
C ALA A 44 30.77 -23.40 -23.03
N ASP A 45 30.31 -22.94 -24.19
CA ASP A 45 29.45 -23.68 -25.10
C ASP A 45 30.27 -24.69 -25.93
N SER A 46 30.16 -25.98 -25.59
CA SER A 46 30.92 -27.07 -26.25
C SER A 46 29.97 -28.15 -26.74
N ARG A 47 30.15 -28.57 -28.01
CA ARG A 47 29.40 -29.66 -28.64
C ARG A 47 29.49 -30.95 -27.83
N SER A 48 30.68 -31.29 -27.32
CA SER A 48 30.90 -32.51 -26.54
C SER A 48 30.17 -32.47 -25.19
N LYS A 49 30.14 -31.30 -24.53
CA LYS A 49 29.39 -31.09 -23.26
C LYS A 49 27.90 -31.35 -23.47
N TYR A 50 27.33 -30.81 -24.55
CA TYR A 50 25.92 -30.99 -24.88
C TYR A 50 25.58 -32.40 -25.33
N SER A 51 26.45 -33.02 -26.14
CA SER A 51 26.29 -34.41 -26.53
C SER A 51 26.25 -35.35 -25.31
N LEU A 52 27.16 -35.15 -24.35
CA LEU A 52 27.17 -35.93 -23.11
C LEU A 52 25.90 -35.69 -22.27
N TYR A 53 25.50 -34.43 -22.10
CA TYR A 53 24.27 -34.08 -21.36
C TYR A 53 23.04 -34.77 -21.96
N PHE A 54 22.84 -34.66 -23.27
CA PHE A 54 21.71 -35.29 -23.95
C PHE A 54 21.79 -36.82 -23.90
N SER A 55 22.99 -37.41 -23.91
CA SER A 55 23.17 -38.85 -23.77
C SER A 55 22.76 -39.33 -22.38
N LEU A 56 23.18 -38.63 -21.32
CA LEU A 56 22.76 -38.91 -19.95
C LEU A 56 21.24 -38.76 -19.78
N LEU A 57 20.69 -37.68 -20.31
CA LEU A 57 19.26 -37.39 -20.29
C LEU A 57 18.46 -38.51 -20.99
N ARG A 58 18.88 -38.90 -22.21
CA ARG A 58 18.27 -40.00 -22.98
C ARG A 58 18.29 -41.31 -22.19
N ASN A 59 19.44 -41.66 -21.63
CA ASN A 59 19.60 -42.90 -20.88
C ASN A 59 18.65 -42.95 -19.68
N LYS A 60 18.53 -41.85 -18.93
CA LYS A 60 17.63 -41.78 -17.76
C LYS A 60 16.15 -41.76 -18.15
N ILE A 61 15.77 -41.01 -19.19
CA ILE A 61 14.41 -41.03 -19.72
C ILE A 61 13.99 -42.45 -20.12
N ASN A 62 14.87 -43.17 -20.81
CA ASN A 62 14.61 -44.55 -21.23
C ASN A 62 14.59 -45.53 -20.04
N GLN A 63 15.56 -45.42 -19.12
CA GLN A 63 15.68 -46.30 -17.95
C GLN A 63 14.43 -46.26 -17.06
N TYR A 64 13.84 -45.07 -16.86
CA TYR A 64 12.69 -44.86 -15.98
C TYR A 64 11.36 -44.68 -16.72
N HIS A 65 11.35 -44.88 -18.05
CA HIS A 65 10.18 -44.69 -18.91
C HIS A 65 9.47 -43.34 -18.70
N VAL A 66 10.25 -42.26 -18.64
CA VAL A 66 9.70 -40.93 -18.38
C VAL A 66 9.02 -40.39 -19.64
N GLU A 67 7.70 -40.23 -19.57
CA GLU A 67 6.91 -39.64 -20.65
C GLU A 67 7.00 -38.11 -20.66
N ALA A 68 6.75 -37.48 -21.81
CA ALA A 68 6.79 -36.01 -21.95
C ALA A 68 5.90 -35.27 -20.92
N ARG A 69 4.74 -35.84 -20.58
CA ARG A 69 3.83 -35.30 -19.55
C ARG A 69 4.39 -35.34 -18.11
N HIS A 70 5.56 -35.93 -17.92
CA HIS A 70 6.29 -36.02 -16.65
C HIS A 70 7.67 -35.36 -16.72
N ILE A 71 8.00 -34.64 -17.80
CA ILE A 71 9.22 -33.84 -17.93
C ILE A 71 8.86 -32.39 -17.64
N TYR A 72 9.58 -31.78 -16.71
CA TYR A 72 9.34 -30.43 -16.23
C TYR A 72 10.62 -29.61 -16.29
N ASN A 73 10.50 -28.33 -16.67
CA ASN A 73 11.57 -27.35 -16.52
C ASN A 73 11.13 -26.29 -15.51
N MET A 74 11.97 -26.00 -14.52
CA MET A 74 11.80 -24.94 -13.55
C MET A 74 12.88 -23.87 -13.74
N ASP A 75 12.51 -22.61 -13.55
CA ASP A 75 13.43 -21.48 -13.59
C ASP A 75 12.92 -20.27 -12.80
N GLU A 76 13.84 -19.36 -12.50
CA GLU A 76 13.63 -18.16 -11.71
C GLU A 76 13.72 -16.89 -12.57
N LYS A 77 12.82 -15.94 -12.32
CA LYS A 77 12.87 -14.62 -12.98
C LYS A 77 12.62 -13.49 -11.99
N GLY A 78 13.61 -12.60 -11.86
CA GLY A 78 13.47 -11.37 -11.09
C GLY A 78 12.74 -10.27 -11.87
N PHE A 79 11.82 -9.58 -11.19
CA PHE A 79 11.18 -8.36 -11.67
C PHE A 79 11.55 -7.19 -10.77
N MET A 80 12.08 -6.14 -11.37
CA MET A 80 12.46 -4.91 -10.66
C MET A 80 11.38 -3.86 -10.82
N LEU A 81 10.86 -3.34 -9.71
CA LEU A 81 9.70 -2.46 -9.73
C LEU A 81 10.04 -0.99 -10.08
N GLY A 82 11.23 -0.52 -9.69
CA GLY A 82 11.62 0.90 -9.83
C GLY A 82 12.37 1.27 -11.12
N VAL A 83 12.58 0.35 -12.06
CA VAL A 83 13.33 0.63 -13.31
C VAL A 83 12.43 0.40 -14.52
N VAL A 84 11.88 1.50 -15.03
CA VAL A 84 11.17 1.50 -16.31
C VAL A 84 12.22 1.46 -17.42
N ASN A 85 12.18 0.43 -18.26
CA ASN A 85 13.01 0.36 -19.47
C ASN A 85 12.86 1.63 -20.31
N ARG A 86 13.95 2.12 -20.93
CA ARG A 86 13.95 3.34 -21.74
C ARG A 86 12.92 3.25 -22.88
N SER A 87 11.77 3.88 -22.73
CA SER A 87 10.77 4.05 -23.79
C SER A 87 10.86 5.44 -24.41
N ARG A 88 10.85 5.55 -25.74
CA ARG A 88 10.76 6.84 -26.44
C ARG A 88 9.33 7.37 -26.33
N ARG A 89 9.12 8.49 -25.64
CA ARG A 89 7.81 9.12 -25.42
C ARG A 89 7.80 10.55 -25.99
N ILE A 90 6.66 10.97 -26.52
CA ILE A 90 6.43 12.32 -27.04
C ILE A 90 5.63 13.09 -25.99
N PHE A 91 6.17 14.22 -25.54
CA PHE A 91 5.52 15.11 -24.56
C PHE A 91 5.33 16.50 -25.17
N SER A 92 4.34 17.25 -24.71
CA SER A 92 4.29 18.69 -24.99
C SER A 92 5.43 19.39 -24.25
N ARG A 93 6.05 20.40 -24.88
CA ARG A 93 7.22 21.10 -24.33
C ARG A 93 6.97 21.65 -22.92
N ALA A 94 5.81 22.28 -22.69
CA ALA A 94 5.40 22.77 -21.38
C ALA A 94 5.36 21.67 -20.29
N SER A 95 4.81 20.49 -20.62
CA SER A 95 4.74 19.36 -19.67
C SER A 95 6.09 18.73 -19.35
N TYR A 96 7.06 18.85 -20.26
CA TYR A 96 8.43 18.38 -20.07
C TYR A 96 9.24 19.34 -19.19
N GLU A 97 9.03 20.65 -19.38
CA GLU A 97 9.69 21.73 -18.65
C GLU A 97 9.23 21.81 -17.18
N GLU A 98 7.94 21.54 -16.88
CA GLU A 98 7.38 21.52 -15.52
C GLU A 98 8.02 20.49 -14.55
N GLY A 99 8.80 19.53 -15.05
CA GLY A 99 9.62 18.64 -14.21
C GLY A 99 8.87 17.60 -13.37
N ARG A 100 7.57 17.76 -13.11
CA ARG A 100 6.71 16.84 -12.32
C ARG A 100 6.72 15.39 -12.82
N ARG A 101 6.95 15.17 -14.12
CA ARG A 101 7.01 13.83 -14.73
C ARG A 101 8.40 13.19 -14.68
N ARG A 102 9.46 13.92 -14.29
CA ARG A 102 10.84 13.40 -14.21
C ARG A 102 11.13 12.65 -12.92
N SER A 103 10.57 13.09 -11.78
CA SER A 103 10.86 12.52 -10.46
C SER A 103 10.35 11.08 -10.30
N THR A 104 9.20 10.74 -10.89
CA THR A 104 8.62 9.39 -10.81
C THR A 104 9.36 8.36 -11.67
N ILE A 105 10.03 8.79 -12.75
CA ILE A 105 10.79 7.92 -13.67
C ILE A 105 12.10 7.44 -13.02
N GLN A 106 12.59 8.15 -12.00
CA GLN A 106 13.81 7.87 -11.26
C GLN A 106 13.53 7.50 -9.79
N ASP A 107 12.36 6.94 -9.46
CA ASP A 107 12.11 6.43 -8.11
C ASP A 107 13.00 5.18 -7.91
N GLY A 108 14.26 5.40 -7.54
CA GLY A 108 15.36 4.43 -7.44
C GLY A 108 15.17 3.34 -6.39
N SER A 109 13.93 3.02 -6.03
CA SER A 109 13.57 1.85 -5.25
C SER A 109 13.96 0.58 -6.02
N ARG A 110 14.92 -0.16 -5.49
CA ARG A 110 15.36 -1.46 -6.02
C ARG A 110 14.53 -2.57 -5.37
N GLU A 111 13.21 -2.42 -5.34
CA GLU A 111 12.33 -3.48 -4.83
C GLU A 111 12.14 -4.57 -5.88
N TRP A 112 12.42 -5.81 -5.50
CA TRP A 112 12.44 -6.96 -6.41
C TRP A 112 11.38 -7.97 -5.99
N ILE A 113 10.75 -8.61 -6.97
CA ILE A 113 9.88 -9.77 -6.79
C ILE A 113 10.41 -10.88 -7.69
N THR A 114 10.60 -12.06 -7.11
CA THR A 114 11.12 -13.22 -7.84
C THR A 114 9.97 -14.16 -8.19
N LEU A 115 9.91 -14.55 -9.46
CA LEU A 115 9.00 -15.57 -9.97
C LEU A 115 9.73 -16.90 -10.04
N LEU A 116 9.14 -17.95 -9.47
CA LEU A 116 9.45 -19.34 -9.76
C LEU A 116 8.41 -19.85 -10.76
N ALA A 117 8.85 -20.17 -11.97
CA ALA A 117 8.00 -20.71 -13.03
C ALA A 117 8.34 -22.19 -13.26
N CYS A 118 7.34 -23.00 -13.57
CA CYS A 118 7.57 -24.39 -13.97
C CYS A 118 6.60 -24.81 -15.08
N ILE A 119 7.17 -25.31 -16.17
CA ILE A 119 6.44 -25.75 -17.36
C ILE A 119 6.70 -27.23 -17.64
N CYS A 120 5.74 -27.89 -18.26
CA CYS A 120 5.79 -29.31 -18.59
C CYS A 120 5.90 -29.51 -20.10
N ALA A 121 6.60 -30.57 -20.51
CA ALA A 121 6.85 -30.84 -21.92
C ALA A 121 5.61 -31.29 -22.72
N ASP A 122 4.46 -31.47 -22.06
CA ASP A 122 3.16 -31.66 -22.71
C ASP A 122 2.40 -30.36 -22.97
N GLY A 123 3.01 -29.20 -22.69
CA GLY A 123 2.40 -27.90 -22.89
C GLY A 123 1.66 -27.34 -21.67
N SER A 124 1.50 -28.12 -20.59
CA SER A 124 0.94 -27.63 -19.32
C SER A 124 1.99 -26.88 -18.48
N TYR A 125 1.53 -26.20 -17.44
CA TYR A 125 2.39 -25.48 -16.48
C TYR A 125 1.85 -25.59 -15.06
N LEU A 126 2.71 -25.37 -14.08
CA LEU A 126 2.32 -25.31 -12.67
C LEU A 126 2.00 -23.86 -12.26
N GLU A 127 1.24 -23.72 -11.18
CA GLU A 127 0.96 -22.42 -10.57
C GLU A 127 2.28 -21.64 -10.36
N PRO A 128 2.42 -20.41 -10.90
CA PRO A 128 3.61 -19.61 -10.65
C PRO A 128 3.75 -19.33 -9.15
N ALA A 129 4.98 -19.26 -8.67
CA ALA A 129 5.28 -18.88 -7.29
C ALA A 129 5.94 -17.50 -7.25
N LEU A 130 5.40 -16.55 -6.47
CA LEU A 130 5.95 -15.21 -6.30
C LEU A 130 6.58 -15.07 -4.92
N ILE A 131 7.82 -14.61 -4.89
CA ILE A 131 8.58 -14.33 -3.67
C ILE A 131 8.71 -12.81 -3.54
N TYR A 132 8.06 -12.26 -2.52
CA TYR A 132 8.12 -10.84 -2.20
C TYR A 132 9.29 -10.53 -1.28
N GLN A 133 10.07 -9.51 -1.63
CA GLN A 133 11.07 -8.97 -0.70
C GLN A 133 10.40 -8.32 0.51
N SER A 134 10.70 -8.79 1.71
CA SER A 134 10.20 -8.21 2.96
C SER A 134 11.23 -8.33 4.07
N ALA A 135 11.72 -7.20 4.57
CA ALA A 135 12.72 -7.19 5.66
C ALA A 135 12.25 -7.91 6.93
N SER A 136 10.95 -7.92 7.22
CA SER A 136 10.37 -8.65 8.35
C SER A 136 10.03 -10.11 8.03
N GLY A 137 10.25 -10.55 6.79
CA GLY A 137 9.82 -11.87 6.30
C GLY A 137 8.31 -12.00 6.08
N SER A 138 7.50 -11.02 6.47
CA SER A 138 6.03 -11.07 6.37
C SER A 138 5.51 -10.43 5.08
N ILE A 139 4.49 -11.02 4.48
CA ILE A 139 3.73 -10.42 3.38
C ILE A 139 2.80 -9.34 3.95
N GLN A 140 2.75 -8.16 3.33
CA GLN A 140 1.77 -7.14 3.72
C GLN A 140 0.41 -7.39 3.07
N ASP A 141 -0.66 -7.14 3.82
CA ASP A 141 -2.05 -7.28 3.38
C ASP A 141 -2.31 -6.56 2.05
N THR A 142 -1.77 -5.36 1.91
CA THR A 142 -1.96 -4.49 0.76
C THR A 142 -1.30 -4.99 -0.53
N TRP A 143 -0.31 -5.88 -0.45
CA TRP A 143 0.38 -6.39 -1.64
C TRP A 143 -0.48 -7.35 -2.45
N LEU A 144 -1.46 -8.00 -1.80
CA LEU A 144 -2.26 -9.07 -2.38
C LEU A 144 -3.76 -8.75 -2.40
N GLN A 145 -4.16 -7.47 -2.31
CA GLN A 145 -5.58 -7.08 -2.29
C GLN A 145 -6.32 -7.43 -3.59
N ALA A 146 -5.62 -7.44 -4.72
CA ALA A 146 -6.19 -7.79 -6.02
C ALA A 146 -6.28 -9.31 -6.26
N LEU A 147 -5.84 -10.11 -5.28
CA LEU A 147 -5.73 -11.56 -5.42
C LEU A 147 -7.09 -12.21 -5.10
N ASP A 148 -7.80 -12.57 -6.16
CA ASP A 148 -9.03 -13.38 -6.11
C ASP A 148 -8.72 -14.89 -6.07
N PRO A 149 -9.18 -15.65 -5.06
CA PRO A 149 -8.94 -17.08 -4.94
C PRO A 149 -9.75 -17.98 -5.86
N ASP A 150 -10.80 -17.47 -6.50
CA ASP A 150 -11.64 -18.27 -7.37
C ASP A 150 -11.10 -18.27 -8.81
N THR A 151 -10.41 -17.21 -9.20
CA THR A 151 -9.88 -17.01 -10.55
C THR A 151 -8.37 -17.17 -10.65
N HIS A 152 -7.61 -16.79 -9.62
CA HIS A 152 -6.15 -16.81 -9.68
C HIS A 152 -5.59 -18.12 -9.13
N GLN A 153 -4.68 -18.73 -9.89
CA GLN A 153 -3.91 -19.91 -9.50
C GLN A 153 -2.45 -19.51 -9.36
N ILE A 154 -2.05 -19.10 -8.17
CA ILE A 154 -0.71 -18.59 -7.87
C ILE A 154 -0.30 -18.93 -6.45
N ARG A 155 0.99 -19.11 -6.21
CA ARG A 155 1.55 -19.30 -4.88
C ARG A 155 2.36 -18.07 -4.48
N VAL A 156 2.27 -17.67 -3.21
CA VAL A 156 2.99 -16.50 -2.71
C VAL A 156 3.80 -16.84 -1.48
N SER A 157 5.00 -16.29 -1.42
CA SER A 157 5.91 -16.38 -0.28
C SER A 157 6.67 -15.06 -0.14
N SER A 158 7.50 -14.95 0.89
CA SER A 158 8.34 -13.78 1.11
C SER A 158 9.69 -14.16 1.70
N SER A 159 10.71 -13.35 1.38
CA SER A 159 12.05 -13.49 1.94
C SER A 159 12.66 -12.11 2.21
N PRO A 160 13.60 -11.99 3.17
CA PRO A 160 14.29 -10.73 3.44
C PRO A 160 14.99 -10.12 2.21
N SER A 161 15.57 -10.97 1.37
CA SER A 161 16.31 -10.56 0.18
C SER A 161 15.43 -10.43 -1.06
N GLY A 162 14.24 -11.04 -1.08
CA GLY A 162 13.38 -11.18 -2.26
C GLY A 162 13.82 -12.29 -3.21
N TRP A 163 14.90 -13.00 -2.88
CA TRP A 163 15.43 -14.12 -3.64
C TRP A 163 15.02 -15.45 -3.03
N THR A 164 15.16 -16.51 -3.82
CA THR A 164 15.09 -17.88 -3.36
C THR A 164 16.26 -18.19 -2.43
N ASN A 165 16.02 -19.08 -1.47
CA ASN A 165 17.03 -19.67 -0.60
C ASN A 165 16.72 -21.17 -0.44
N ASN A 166 17.58 -21.88 0.28
CA ASN A 166 17.45 -23.32 0.47
C ASN A 166 16.05 -23.72 1.01
N GLU A 167 15.54 -23.00 2.00
CA GLU A 167 14.24 -23.28 2.62
C GLU A 167 13.08 -23.05 1.64
N ILE A 168 13.11 -21.95 0.89
CA ILE A 168 12.09 -21.64 -0.13
C ILE A 168 12.16 -22.63 -1.28
N GLY A 169 13.36 -23.04 -1.70
CA GLY A 169 13.54 -24.06 -2.74
C GLY A 169 12.90 -25.39 -2.34
N LEU A 170 13.18 -25.87 -1.12
CA LEU A 170 12.57 -27.08 -0.58
C LEU A 170 11.06 -26.94 -0.41
N ALA A 171 10.59 -25.81 0.13
CA ALA A 171 9.17 -25.53 0.27
C ALA A 171 8.44 -25.51 -1.09
N TRP A 172 9.07 -24.95 -2.11
CA TRP A 172 8.54 -24.94 -3.47
C TRP A 172 8.43 -26.37 -4.03
N LEU A 173 9.48 -27.18 -3.85
CA LEU A 173 9.50 -28.57 -4.27
C LEU A 173 8.34 -29.36 -3.64
N GLN A 174 8.13 -29.22 -2.34
CA GLN A 174 7.11 -29.96 -1.60
C GLN A 174 5.70 -29.44 -1.87
N GLN A 175 5.49 -28.12 -1.72
CA GLN A 175 4.16 -27.52 -1.68
C GLN A 175 3.60 -27.14 -3.07
N VAL A 176 4.47 -26.98 -4.06
CA VAL A 176 4.12 -26.56 -5.43
C VAL A 176 4.40 -27.70 -6.41
N PHE A 177 5.65 -28.14 -6.54
CA PHE A 177 6.03 -29.11 -7.56
C PHE A 177 5.46 -30.50 -7.29
N ASP A 178 5.78 -31.12 -6.17
CA ASP A 178 5.33 -32.47 -5.85
C ASP A 178 3.81 -32.50 -5.72
N ARG A 179 3.23 -31.59 -4.92
CA ARG A 179 1.78 -31.46 -4.79
C ARG A 179 1.05 -31.28 -6.12
N GLY A 180 1.59 -30.45 -7.02
CA GLY A 180 0.98 -30.16 -8.32
C GLY A 180 1.14 -31.26 -9.37
N THR A 181 2.14 -32.12 -9.22
CA THR A 181 2.48 -33.15 -10.23
C THR A 181 2.16 -34.58 -9.78
N ARG A 182 2.02 -34.84 -8.48
CA ARG A 182 1.85 -36.19 -7.91
C ARG A 182 0.62 -36.91 -8.46
N ALA A 183 -0.52 -36.22 -8.52
CA ALA A 183 -1.75 -36.80 -9.07
C ALA A 183 -1.62 -37.16 -10.55
N LYS A 184 -0.92 -36.33 -11.32
CA LYS A 184 -0.65 -36.56 -12.75
C LYS A 184 0.32 -37.72 -12.96
N ALA A 185 1.34 -37.85 -12.11
CA ALA A 185 2.37 -38.89 -12.21
C ALA A 185 1.92 -40.26 -11.67
N ARG A 186 0.97 -40.30 -10.73
CA ARG A 186 0.57 -41.53 -10.03
C ARG A 186 1.78 -42.23 -9.41
N SER A 187 2.23 -43.34 -9.98
CA SER A 187 3.39 -44.13 -9.53
C SER A 187 4.63 -43.96 -10.41
N SER A 188 4.55 -43.17 -11.49
CA SER A 188 5.61 -42.95 -12.48
C SER A 188 6.67 -41.96 -11.99
N TYR A 189 7.89 -42.09 -12.54
CA TYR A 189 8.95 -41.12 -12.30
C TYR A 189 8.66 -39.78 -13.00
N ARG A 190 9.03 -38.70 -12.34
CA ARG A 190 9.00 -37.33 -12.88
C ARG A 190 10.42 -36.84 -13.08
N LEU A 191 10.69 -36.14 -14.17
CA LEU A 191 11.97 -35.51 -14.42
C LEU A 191 11.85 -34.01 -14.23
N LEU A 192 12.59 -33.45 -13.28
CA LEU A 192 12.69 -32.02 -13.03
C LEU A 192 14.05 -31.52 -13.52
N ILE A 193 14.00 -30.60 -14.48
CA ILE A 193 15.17 -29.97 -15.09
C ILE A 193 15.30 -28.53 -14.60
N LEU A 194 16.44 -28.19 -14.01
CA LEU A 194 16.68 -26.89 -13.37
C LEU A 194 18.15 -26.46 -13.49
N ASP A 195 18.43 -25.21 -13.18
CA ASP A 195 19.79 -24.67 -13.18
C ASP A 195 20.58 -25.03 -11.91
N GLY A 196 21.90 -25.20 -12.05
CA GLY A 196 22.77 -25.59 -10.94
C GLY A 196 23.15 -24.44 -10.00
N HIS A 197 22.37 -23.35 -9.94
CA HIS A 197 22.72 -22.23 -9.07
C HIS A 197 22.65 -22.69 -7.60
N GLY A 198 23.76 -22.59 -6.87
CA GLY A 198 24.00 -23.31 -5.61
C GLY A 198 23.17 -22.91 -4.38
N SER A 199 22.01 -22.28 -4.52
CA SER A 199 21.17 -21.77 -3.42
C SER A 199 19.87 -22.56 -3.18
N HIS A 200 19.64 -23.67 -3.91
CA HIS A 200 18.41 -24.48 -3.77
C HIS A 200 18.62 -26.00 -3.88
N LEU A 201 19.81 -26.49 -4.24
CA LEU A 201 20.13 -27.92 -4.33
C LEU A 201 20.81 -28.46 -3.06
N THR A 202 20.10 -28.43 -1.93
CA THR A 202 20.57 -29.03 -0.67
C THR A 202 20.43 -30.55 -0.68
N MET A 203 21.06 -31.23 0.28
CA MET A 203 20.87 -32.68 0.45
C MET A 203 19.39 -33.01 0.73
N ASP A 204 18.73 -32.25 1.60
CA ASP A 204 17.30 -32.43 1.88
C ASP A 204 16.42 -32.31 0.62
N PHE A 205 16.79 -31.42 -0.32
CA PHE A 205 16.10 -31.29 -1.60
C PHE A 205 16.28 -32.54 -2.46
N ILE A 206 17.51 -33.07 -2.53
CA ILE A 206 17.85 -34.28 -3.29
C ILE A 206 17.19 -35.50 -2.67
N ASP A 207 17.26 -35.66 -1.35
CA ASP A 207 16.66 -36.78 -0.61
C ASP A 207 15.14 -36.78 -0.76
N TYR A 208 14.50 -35.61 -0.68
CA TYR A 208 13.06 -35.51 -0.94
C TYR A 208 12.72 -35.91 -2.38
N CYS A 209 13.54 -35.51 -3.36
CA CYS A 209 13.33 -35.91 -4.75
C CYS A 209 13.43 -37.42 -4.94
N ASP A 210 14.46 -38.05 -4.38
CA ASP A 210 14.70 -39.50 -4.48
C ASP A 210 13.53 -40.29 -3.85
N GLN A 211 13.13 -39.93 -2.64
CA GLN A 211 12.01 -40.55 -1.91
C GLN A 211 10.67 -40.45 -2.66
N ASN A 212 10.49 -39.41 -3.48
CA ASN A 212 9.24 -39.12 -4.20
C ASN A 212 9.31 -39.44 -5.70
N LYS A 213 10.29 -40.22 -6.16
CA LYS A 213 10.47 -40.60 -7.58
C LYS A 213 10.60 -39.40 -8.51
N ILE A 214 11.32 -38.37 -8.07
CA ILE A 214 11.64 -37.18 -8.85
C ILE A 214 13.13 -37.28 -9.24
N LEU A 215 13.39 -37.45 -10.53
CA LEU A 215 14.71 -37.40 -11.10
C LEU A 215 15.12 -35.95 -11.30
N LEU A 216 16.30 -35.57 -10.83
CA LEU A 216 16.88 -34.25 -11.06
C LEU A 216 17.83 -34.28 -12.25
N ALA A 217 17.64 -33.35 -13.18
CA ALA A 217 18.59 -33.06 -14.24
C ALA A 217 19.06 -31.60 -14.12
N VAL A 218 20.32 -31.43 -13.76
CA VAL A 218 20.94 -30.11 -13.60
C VAL A 218 21.63 -29.74 -14.91
N TYR A 219 21.37 -28.54 -15.41
CA TYR A 219 22.02 -28.06 -16.62
C TYR A 219 23.54 -27.95 -16.45
N PRO A 220 24.33 -28.23 -17.51
CA PRO A 220 25.75 -27.94 -17.50
C PRO A 220 26.00 -26.44 -17.22
N PRO A 221 27.12 -26.06 -16.59
CA PRO A 221 27.44 -24.67 -16.35
C PRO A 221 27.35 -23.82 -17.61
N HIS A 222 26.80 -22.61 -17.48
CA HIS A 222 26.64 -21.62 -18.55
C HIS A 222 25.89 -22.14 -19.79
N SER A 223 24.87 -22.98 -19.63
CA SER A 223 24.09 -23.51 -20.77
C SER A 223 22.63 -23.07 -20.80
N THR A 224 22.21 -22.30 -19.81
CA THR A 224 20.82 -21.89 -19.58
C THR A 224 20.22 -21.17 -20.79
N HIS A 225 20.97 -20.25 -21.41
CA HIS A 225 20.55 -19.50 -22.61
C HIS A 225 20.32 -20.38 -23.86
N THR A 226 20.73 -21.66 -23.81
CA THR A 226 20.62 -22.60 -24.93
C THR A 226 19.68 -23.76 -24.62
N LEU A 227 19.73 -24.29 -23.41
CA LEU A 227 19.05 -25.52 -23.03
C LEU A 227 17.82 -25.33 -22.15
N GLN A 228 17.60 -24.15 -21.55
CA GLN A 228 16.50 -23.91 -20.63
C GLN A 228 15.27 -23.36 -21.36
N PRO A 229 14.17 -24.14 -21.50
CA PRO A 229 12.98 -23.72 -22.23
C PRO A 229 12.41 -22.37 -21.78
N LEU A 230 12.37 -22.13 -20.47
CA LEU A 230 11.86 -20.88 -19.90
C LEU A 230 12.66 -19.66 -20.38
N ASP A 231 13.98 -19.74 -20.35
CA ASP A 231 14.87 -18.67 -20.82
C ASP A 231 14.84 -18.49 -22.33
N VAL A 232 14.85 -19.59 -23.10
CA VAL A 232 14.95 -19.55 -24.57
C VAL A 232 13.71 -18.93 -25.21
N SER A 233 12.52 -19.16 -24.65
CA SER A 233 11.26 -18.80 -25.34
C SER A 233 10.22 -18.08 -24.49
N MET A 234 10.22 -18.20 -23.16
CA MET A 234 9.08 -17.71 -22.34
C MET A 234 9.39 -16.40 -21.63
N PHE A 235 10.57 -16.27 -21.03
CA PHE A 235 10.91 -15.16 -20.17
C PHE A 235 11.10 -13.83 -20.90
N LYS A 236 11.48 -13.86 -22.19
CA LYS A 236 11.56 -12.64 -23.01
C LYS A 236 10.15 -12.12 -23.36
N PRO A 237 9.23 -12.91 -23.96
CA PRO A 237 7.85 -12.48 -24.15
C PRO A 237 7.16 -12.00 -22.87
N LEU A 238 7.36 -12.72 -21.76
CA LEU A 238 6.83 -12.31 -20.45
C LEU A 238 7.35 -10.94 -20.01
N SER A 239 8.65 -10.70 -20.13
CA SER A 239 9.25 -9.39 -19.84
C SER A 239 8.67 -8.29 -20.74
N THR A 240 8.44 -8.58 -22.02
CA THR A 240 7.86 -7.62 -22.97
C THR A 240 6.40 -7.32 -22.62
N ALA A 241 5.57 -8.34 -22.40
CA ALA A 241 4.18 -8.18 -22.01
C ALA A 241 4.05 -7.40 -20.69
N TYR A 242 4.86 -7.75 -19.69
CA TYR A 242 4.90 -7.01 -18.43
C TYR A 242 5.35 -5.56 -18.62
N SER A 243 6.39 -5.31 -19.43
CA SER A 243 6.82 -3.93 -19.74
C SER A 243 5.74 -3.10 -20.42
N ASN A 244 4.89 -3.73 -21.23
CA ASN A 244 3.74 -3.08 -21.85
C ASN A 244 2.66 -2.74 -20.81
N GLU A 245 2.35 -3.66 -19.89
CA GLU A 245 1.41 -3.42 -18.80
C GLU A 245 1.88 -2.29 -17.87
N VAL A 246 3.17 -2.27 -17.52
CA VAL A 246 3.77 -1.18 -16.73
C VAL A 246 3.70 0.14 -17.51
N SER A 247 3.97 0.12 -18.82
CA SER A 247 3.84 1.32 -19.68
C SER A 247 2.41 1.84 -19.71
N ALA A 248 1.43 0.95 -19.87
CA ALA A 248 0.01 1.30 -19.84
C ALA A 248 -0.42 1.85 -18.47
N PHE A 249 0.07 1.28 -17.37
CA PHE A 249 -0.16 1.80 -16.02
C PHE A 249 0.40 3.22 -15.85
N MET A 250 1.62 3.47 -16.31
CA MET A 250 2.20 4.81 -16.29
C MET A 250 1.41 5.79 -17.17
N ASP A 251 0.93 5.37 -18.33
CA ASP A 251 0.16 6.23 -19.22
C ASP A 251 -1.21 6.59 -18.65
N ARG A 252 -1.83 5.65 -17.93
CA ARG A 252 -3.05 5.84 -17.14
C ARG A 252 -2.84 6.78 -15.97
N SER A 253 -1.71 6.69 -15.29
CA SER A 253 -1.36 7.56 -14.15
C SER A 253 -0.63 8.86 -14.52
N GLN A 254 -0.50 9.17 -15.82
CA GLN A 254 0.35 10.25 -16.35
C GLN A 254 1.82 10.25 -15.87
N GLY A 255 2.33 9.12 -15.39
CA GLY A 255 3.64 9.01 -14.76
C GLY A 255 3.73 9.76 -13.43
N LEU A 256 2.60 10.04 -12.78
CA LEU A 256 2.55 10.69 -11.45
C LEU A 256 2.59 9.67 -10.31
N ALA A 257 2.28 8.41 -10.58
CA ALA A 257 2.38 7.31 -9.62
C ALA A 257 3.57 6.40 -9.96
N SER A 258 4.45 6.16 -8.99
CA SER A 258 5.48 5.12 -9.08
C SER A 258 4.89 3.76 -8.75
N MET A 259 5.39 2.72 -9.41
CA MET A 259 4.92 1.35 -9.19
C MET A 259 5.40 0.83 -7.84
N SER A 260 4.51 0.17 -7.10
CA SER A 260 4.81 -0.48 -5.82
C SER A 260 4.55 -1.98 -5.87
N LYS A 261 4.92 -2.72 -4.82
CA LYS A 261 4.59 -4.16 -4.67
C LYS A 261 3.09 -4.46 -4.80
N ARG A 262 2.22 -3.50 -4.50
CA ARG A 262 0.76 -3.62 -4.61
C ARG A 262 0.27 -3.69 -6.05
N ASP A 263 0.97 -2.96 -6.92
CA ASP A 263 0.61 -2.84 -8.34
C ASP A 263 1.21 -3.99 -9.16
N PHE A 264 2.20 -4.71 -8.61
CA PHE A 264 2.90 -5.78 -9.31
C PHE A 264 1.96 -6.89 -9.75
N PHE A 265 1.21 -7.49 -8.83
CA PHE A 265 0.44 -8.71 -9.10
C PHE A 265 -0.58 -8.52 -10.24
N PRO A 266 -1.42 -7.45 -10.26
CA PRO A 266 -2.34 -7.22 -11.37
C PRO A 266 -1.66 -7.13 -12.74
N LEU A 267 -0.56 -6.39 -12.82
CA LEU A 267 0.19 -6.18 -14.07
C LEU A 267 0.91 -7.47 -14.49
N PHE A 268 1.51 -8.16 -13.54
CA PHE A 268 2.18 -9.44 -13.74
C PHE A 268 1.20 -10.50 -14.24
N TYR A 269 0.05 -10.65 -13.61
CA TYR A 269 -0.88 -11.73 -13.91
C TYR A 269 -1.47 -11.60 -15.32
N GLN A 270 -1.79 -10.37 -15.76
CA GLN A 270 -2.19 -10.11 -17.16
C GLN A 270 -1.08 -10.49 -18.15
N ALA A 271 0.17 -10.09 -17.86
CA ALA A 271 1.31 -10.46 -18.69
C ALA A 271 1.60 -11.97 -18.70
N TRP A 272 1.41 -12.64 -17.56
CA TRP A 272 1.56 -14.08 -17.39
C TRP A 272 0.57 -14.84 -18.27
N GLN A 273 -0.72 -14.50 -18.19
CA GLN A 273 -1.76 -15.10 -19.01
C GLN A 273 -1.56 -14.86 -20.51
N ALA A 274 -1.08 -13.67 -20.89
CA ALA A 274 -0.79 -13.36 -22.29
C ALA A 274 0.41 -14.16 -22.86
N SER A 275 1.37 -14.52 -22.00
CA SER A 275 2.64 -15.13 -22.40
C SER A 275 2.64 -16.66 -22.31
N LEU A 276 1.97 -17.25 -21.32
CA LEU A 276 1.89 -18.70 -21.13
C LEU A 276 0.77 -19.32 -21.94
N LYS A 277 1.10 -19.65 -23.19
CA LYS A 277 0.26 -20.46 -24.08
C LYS A 277 0.88 -21.83 -24.26
N GLU A 278 0.03 -22.85 -24.34
CA GLU A 278 0.43 -24.25 -24.57
C GLU A 278 1.36 -24.37 -25.79
N THR A 279 1.02 -23.70 -26.89
CA THR A 279 1.82 -23.69 -28.12
C THR A 279 3.21 -23.10 -27.90
N THR A 280 3.35 -22.04 -27.09
CA THR A 280 4.66 -21.46 -26.76
C THR A 280 5.49 -22.42 -25.93
N ILE A 281 4.88 -23.12 -24.97
CA ILE A 281 5.56 -24.10 -24.11
C ILE A 281 6.08 -25.28 -24.94
N LEU A 282 5.23 -25.86 -25.79
CA LEU A 282 5.64 -26.96 -26.69
C LEU A 282 6.78 -26.54 -27.61
N ASN A 283 6.70 -25.33 -28.19
CA ASN A 283 7.77 -24.79 -29.02
C ASN A 283 9.06 -24.54 -28.24
N ALA A 284 8.99 -24.14 -26.97
CA ALA A 284 10.16 -23.95 -26.10
C ALA A 284 10.92 -25.26 -25.86
N PHE A 285 10.20 -26.35 -25.56
CA PHE A 285 10.81 -27.68 -25.41
C PHE A 285 11.37 -28.22 -26.72
N LYS A 286 10.70 -27.97 -27.85
CA LYS A 286 11.20 -28.33 -29.17
C LYS A 286 12.46 -27.57 -29.55
N ALA A 287 12.51 -26.26 -29.28
CA ALA A 287 13.65 -25.40 -29.58
C ALA A 287 14.92 -25.74 -28.78
N THR A 288 14.74 -26.34 -27.60
CA THR A 288 15.85 -26.81 -26.74
C THR A 288 16.24 -28.26 -27.02
N GLY A 289 15.48 -28.99 -27.84
CA GLY A 289 15.75 -30.40 -28.16
C GLY A 289 15.47 -31.37 -27.00
N ILE A 290 14.80 -30.92 -25.93
CA ILE A 290 14.48 -31.76 -24.76
C ILE A 290 13.25 -32.63 -25.03
N SER A 291 12.20 -32.06 -25.64
CA SER A 291 10.98 -32.78 -26.00
C SER A 291 10.37 -32.24 -27.30
N PRO A 292 10.26 -33.07 -28.36
CA PRO A 292 10.83 -34.41 -28.47
C PRO A 292 12.36 -34.37 -28.33
N LEU A 293 12.93 -35.45 -27.79
CA LEU A 293 14.36 -35.51 -27.50
C LEU A 293 15.21 -35.56 -28.78
N ASN A 294 15.67 -34.39 -29.22
CA ASN A 294 16.45 -34.19 -30.43
C ASN A 294 17.67 -33.28 -30.17
N PRO A 295 18.83 -33.87 -29.83
CA PRO A 295 20.06 -33.12 -29.55
C PRO A 295 20.55 -32.27 -30.73
N GLU A 296 20.25 -32.67 -31.97
CA GLU A 296 20.75 -32.00 -33.19
C GLU A 296 20.28 -30.55 -33.30
N VAL A 297 19.12 -30.20 -32.74
CA VAL A 297 18.61 -28.82 -32.70
C VAL A 297 19.62 -27.85 -32.05
N ILE A 298 20.41 -28.36 -31.10
CA ILE A 298 21.45 -27.59 -30.41
C ILE A 298 22.82 -27.87 -31.02
N LEU A 299 23.14 -29.14 -31.32
CA LEU A 299 24.47 -29.51 -31.83
C LEU A 299 24.77 -28.92 -33.21
N GLN A 300 23.76 -28.68 -34.05
CA GLN A 300 23.91 -28.03 -35.35
C GLN A 300 24.35 -26.56 -35.24
N ARG A 301 24.09 -25.87 -34.11
CA ARG A 301 24.56 -24.49 -33.89
C ARG A 301 26.08 -24.38 -33.73
N PHE A 302 26.74 -25.50 -33.43
CA PHE A 302 28.20 -25.64 -33.39
C PHE A 302 28.79 -26.14 -34.70
N SER A 303 27.93 -26.48 -35.65
CA SER A 303 28.31 -26.68 -37.04
C SER A 303 28.24 -25.30 -37.69
N VAL A 304 29.15 -24.96 -38.60
CA VAL A 304 29.15 -23.65 -39.26
C VAL A 304 28.14 -23.69 -40.41
N PRO A 305 27.07 -22.88 -40.39
CA PRO A 305 26.57 -22.28 -41.62
C PRO A 305 26.31 -20.76 -41.55
N ASP A 306 26.37 -20.17 -42.74
CA ASP A 306 26.34 -18.75 -43.15
C ASP A 306 25.07 -17.94 -42.73
N PRO A 307 25.14 -16.61 -42.53
CA PRO A 307 24.03 -15.81 -42.04
C PRO A 307 23.17 -15.19 -43.16
N MET A 308 21.92 -15.63 -43.27
CA MET A 308 20.84 -14.98 -44.04
C MET A 308 19.53 -15.17 -43.23
N SER A 309 18.55 -14.30 -43.12
CA SER A 309 18.27 -12.92 -43.52
C SER A 309 17.01 -12.56 -42.71
N ASP A 310 16.99 -11.42 -42.01
CA ASP A 310 15.78 -10.95 -41.31
C ASP A 310 14.69 -10.57 -42.33
N SER A 311 13.42 -10.86 -42.01
CA SER A 311 12.27 -10.25 -42.69
C SER A 311 11.18 -9.95 -41.69
N ASP A 312 11.09 -8.67 -41.33
CA ASP A 312 10.12 -8.12 -40.40
C ASP A 312 8.73 -7.99 -41.04
N SER A 313 7.74 -8.24 -40.18
CA SER A 313 6.32 -8.26 -40.45
C SER A 313 5.66 -6.89 -40.26
N SER A 314 4.60 -6.68 -41.05
CA SER A 314 3.37 -5.93 -40.74
C SER A 314 3.40 -4.39 -40.72
N ALA A 315 2.84 -3.82 -41.79
CA ALA A 315 2.26 -2.47 -41.79
C ALA A 315 0.82 -2.53 -41.23
N LEU A 316 0.55 -1.73 -40.20
CA LEU A 316 -0.76 -1.58 -39.59
C LEU A 316 -1.71 -0.75 -40.49
N SER A 317 -2.92 -1.28 -40.66
CA SER A 317 -4.05 -0.70 -41.36
C SER A 317 -4.54 0.61 -40.70
N ALA A 318 -4.53 1.69 -41.48
CA ALA A 318 -5.21 2.94 -41.17
C ALA A 318 -6.66 2.89 -41.68
N SER A 319 -7.53 2.18 -40.96
CA SER A 319 -8.96 2.14 -41.22
C SER A 319 -9.70 2.79 -40.06
N ASP A 320 -9.82 4.11 -40.10
CA ASP A 320 -10.90 4.88 -39.42
C ASP A 320 -11.00 6.35 -39.88
N TRP A 321 -9.99 6.90 -40.56
CA TRP A 321 -10.06 8.25 -41.14
C TRP A 321 -11.07 8.36 -42.31
N ARG A 322 -11.18 7.31 -43.13
CA ARG A 322 -12.02 7.30 -44.35
C ARG A 322 -13.53 7.35 -44.08
N ARG A 323 -13.98 7.11 -42.84
CA ARG A 323 -15.40 7.09 -42.46
C ARG A 323 -15.88 8.47 -42.02
N ILE A 324 -15.03 9.21 -41.31
CA ILE A 324 -15.25 10.60 -40.90
C ILE A 324 -15.20 11.53 -42.12
N GLU A 325 -14.26 11.29 -43.05
CA GLU A 325 -14.11 12.07 -44.28
C GLU A 325 -15.32 11.92 -45.23
N ARG A 326 -15.96 10.76 -45.25
CA ARG A 326 -17.17 10.51 -46.07
C ARG A 326 -18.40 11.25 -45.54
N LEU A 327 -18.57 11.32 -44.22
CA LEU A 327 -19.68 12.06 -43.59
C LEU A 327 -19.51 13.58 -43.76
N LEU A 328 -18.27 14.08 -43.73
CA LEU A 328 -17.98 15.51 -43.90
C LEU A 328 -18.22 15.97 -45.36
N ARG A 329 -18.02 15.09 -46.34
CA ARG A 329 -18.32 15.33 -47.77
C ARG A 329 -19.82 15.34 -48.08
N GLN A 330 -20.66 14.67 -47.29
CA GLN A 330 -22.11 14.64 -47.49
C GLN A 330 -22.82 15.89 -46.95
N VAL A 331 -22.22 16.62 -46.01
CA VAL A 331 -22.88 17.74 -45.31
C VAL A 331 -22.46 19.11 -45.85
N VAL A 332 -21.32 19.23 -46.54
CA VAL A 332 -20.78 20.53 -46.98
C VAL A 332 -20.97 20.73 -48.47
N ALA A 333 -22.01 21.49 -48.84
CA ALA A 333 -22.35 21.81 -50.24
C ALA A 333 -21.38 22.80 -50.91
N ASN A 334 -20.57 23.57 -50.15
CA ASN A 334 -19.63 24.57 -50.71
C ASN A 334 -18.22 24.42 -50.14
N GLN A 335 -17.32 23.78 -50.89
CA GLN A 335 -15.95 23.41 -50.44
C GLN A 335 -14.88 24.51 -50.62
N GLY A 336 -15.26 25.70 -51.12
CA GLY A 336 -14.33 26.80 -51.44
C GLY A 336 -14.20 27.90 -50.37
N ASP A 337 -15.13 27.99 -49.42
CA ASP A 337 -15.18 29.14 -48.52
C ASP A 337 -14.12 29.08 -47.41
N ARG A 338 -13.28 30.11 -47.37
CA ARG A 338 -12.17 30.26 -46.42
C ARG A 338 -12.68 30.32 -44.97
N GLN A 339 -13.90 30.81 -44.76
CA GLN A 339 -14.55 30.86 -43.46
C GLN A 339 -14.99 29.49 -42.97
N VAL A 340 -15.57 28.66 -43.84
CA VAL A 340 -16.00 27.29 -43.51
C VAL A 340 -14.80 26.39 -43.18
N LYS A 341 -13.69 26.54 -43.92
CA LYS A 341 -12.43 25.82 -43.62
C LYS A 341 -11.82 26.24 -42.27
N ARG A 342 -11.81 27.54 -41.95
CA ARG A 342 -11.38 28.04 -40.63
C ARG A 342 -12.28 27.53 -39.51
N LEU A 343 -13.60 27.59 -39.69
CA LEU A 343 -14.56 27.12 -38.71
C LEU A 343 -14.41 25.61 -38.46
N SER A 344 -14.27 24.81 -39.53
CA SER A 344 -13.98 23.37 -39.43
C SER A 344 -12.66 23.10 -38.70
N GLN A 345 -11.58 23.83 -39.02
CA GLN A 345 -10.30 23.71 -38.31
C GLN A 345 -10.41 24.05 -36.81
N VAL A 346 -11.18 25.08 -36.45
CA VAL A 346 -11.42 25.48 -35.05
C VAL A 346 -12.30 24.47 -34.33
N ILE A 347 -13.33 23.92 -34.99
CA ILE A 347 -14.18 22.86 -34.42
C ILE A 347 -13.35 21.59 -34.22
N HIS A 348 -12.51 21.22 -35.19
CA HIS A 348 -11.59 20.08 -35.06
C HIS A 348 -10.57 20.30 -33.95
N SER A 349 -9.92 21.46 -33.87
CA SER A 349 -8.94 21.76 -32.82
C SER A 349 -9.60 21.79 -31.44
N SER A 350 -10.79 22.38 -31.32
CA SER A 350 -11.55 22.43 -30.06
C SER A 350 -12.08 21.06 -29.65
N SER A 351 -12.49 20.23 -30.61
CA SER A 351 -12.93 18.85 -30.37
C SER A 351 -11.76 17.97 -29.92
N VAL A 352 -10.61 18.08 -30.58
CA VAL A 352 -9.37 17.39 -30.18
C VAL A 352 -8.92 17.86 -28.80
N GLN A 353 -8.92 19.17 -28.52
CA GLN A 353 -8.59 19.71 -27.20
C GLN A 353 -9.55 19.21 -26.12
N ASN A 354 -10.86 19.20 -26.37
CA ASN A 354 -11.83 18.65 -25.43
C ASN A 354 -11.63 17.15 -25.20
N SER A 355 -11.30 16.37 -26.23
CA SER A 355 -10.98 14.94 -26.07
C SER A 355 -9.72 14.75 -25.23
N LEU A 356 -8.67 15.53 -25.50
CA LEU A 356 -7.42 15.49 -24.74
C LEU A 356 -7.63 15.89 -23.28
N LEU A 357 -8.43 16.95 -23.01
CA LEU A 357 -8.76 17.39 -21.65
C LEU A 357 -9.60 16.36 -20.91
N LYS A 358 -10.59 15.73 -21.56
CA LYS A 358 -11.37 14.63 -20.97
C LYS A 358 -10.48 13.44 -20.60
N ASP A 359 -9.57 13.06 -21.50
CA ASP A 359 -8.60 12.00 -21.24
C ASP A 359 -7.62 12.36 -20.13
N GLU A 360 -7.16 13.61 -20.06
CA GLU A 360 -6.30 14.13 -19.00
C GLU A 360 -6.99 14.10 -17.65
N VAL A 361 -8.23 14.59 -17.55
CA VAL A 361 -9.02 14.53 -16.30
C VAL A 361 -9.24 13.09 -15.85
N ARG A 362 -9.55 12.16 -16.77
CA ARG A 362 -9.67 10.72 -16.44
C ARG A 362 -8.36 10.17 -15.87
N LYS A 363 -7.23 10.41 -16.53
CA LYS A 363 -5.91 9.94 -16.09
C LYS A 363 -5.47 10.55 -14.75
N LEU A 364 -5.76 11.84 -14.53
CA LEU A 364 -5.50 12.51 -13.25
C LEU A 364 -6.33 11.93 -12.11
N ARG A 365 -7.60 11.56 -12.37
CA ARG A 365 -8.44 10.87 -11.38
C ARG A 365 -7.86 9.50 -11.03
N GLU A 366 -7.43 8.73 -12.01
CA GLU A 366 -6.77 7.43 -11.79
C GLU A 366 -5.48 7.59 -10.99
N ALA A 367 -4.63 8.56 -11.34
CA ALA A 367 -3.41 8.88 -10.58
C ALA A 367 -3.72 9.26 -9.12
N LEU A 368 -4.77 10.05 -8.88
CA LEU A 368 -5.20 10.44 -7.54
C LEU A 368 -5.71 9.25 -6.73
N ILE A 369 -6.47 8.33 -7.34
CA ILE A 369 -6.93 7.11 -6.69
C ILE A 369 -5.72 6.25 -6.28
N ASN A 370 -4.78 6.03 -7.21
CA ASN A 370 -3.57 5.25 -6.97
C ASN A 370 -2.72 5.83 -5.83
N GLU A 371 -2.60 7.16 -5.75
CA GLU A 371 -1.86 7.80 -4.67
C GLU A 371 -2.61 7.74 -3.33
N ARG A 372 -3.94 7.88 -3.33
CA ARG A 372 -4.73 7.67 -2.11
C ARG A 372 -4.60 6.25 -1.59
N THR A 373 -4.60 5.25 -2.46
CA THR A 373 -4.38 3.85 -2.07
C THR A 373 -2.96 3.63 -1.57
N ARG A 374 -1.95 4.26 -2.16
CA ARG A 374 -0.55 4.18 -1.71
C ARG A 374 -0.35 4.71 -0.28
N ARG A 375 -0.98 5.84 0.07
CA ARG A 375 -0.86 6.45 1.41
C ARG A 375 -1.37 5.56 2.55
N LYS A 376 -2.25 4.60 2.27
CA LYS A 376 -2.69 3.62 3.26
C LYS A 376 -1.51 2.72 3.62
N ARG A 377 -1.00 2.79 4.85
CA ARG A 377 0.04 1.86 5.32
C ARG A 377 -0.54 0.45 5.41
N GLY A 378 0.17 -0.52 4.83
CA GLY A 378 -0.19 -1.92 4.95
C GLY A 378 0.16 -2.47 6.33
N LYS A 379 -0.60 -3.47 6.77
CA LYS A 379 -0.31 -4.26 7.97
C LYS A 379 0.28 -5.61 7.54
N PRO A 380 1.15 -6.23 8.34
CA PRO A 380 1.56 -7.62 8.11
C PRO A 380 0.32 -8.52 8.07
N LEU A 381 0.22 -9.37 7.05
CA LEU A 381 -0.89 -10.31 6.91
C LEU A 381 -0.65 -11.50 7.87
N PRO A 382 -1.58 -11.83 8.78
CA PRO A 382 -1.41 -12.92 9.73
C PRO A 382 -1.63 -14.26 9.03
N LEU A 383 -0.59 -14.73 8.35
CA LEU A 383 -0.55 -16.04 7.71
C LEU A 383 -0.12 -17.07 8.77
N GLN A 384 -0.94 -18.10 8.99
CA GLN A 384 -0.66 -19.15 9.98
C GLN A 384 -0.19 -20.40 9.27
N GLU A 385 0.89 -21.00 9.76
CA GLU A 385 1.42 -22.28 9.27
C GLU A 385 0.37 -23.39 9.40
N ALA A 386 0.34 -24.30 8.41
CA ALA A 386 -0.47 -25.49 8.52
C ALA A 386 0.19 -26.44 9.53
N GLU A 387 -0.59 -27.01 10.45
CA GLU A 387 -0.08 -27.90 11.52
C GLU A 387 0.74 -29.10 10.99
N GLU A 388 0.53 -29.49 9.74
CA GLU A 388 1.19 -30.62 9.06
C GLU A 388 2.56 -30.29 8.44
N TYR A 389 2.98 -29.01 8.38
CA TYR A 389 4.22 -28.61 7.72
C TYR A 389 5.28 -28.16 8.73
N HIS A 390 6.43 -28.84 8.73
CA HIS A 390 7.55 -28.57 9.65
C HIS A 390 8.78 -27.92 8.98
N GLY A 391 8.66 -27.48 7.72
CA GLY A 391 9.73 -26.76 7.02
C GLY A 391 9.71 -25.25 7.31
N GLY A 392 10.86 -24.57 7.19
CA GLY A 392 10.99 -23.15 7.56
C GLY A 392 10.20 -22.16 6.68
N ALA A 393 10.12 -22.40 5.36
CA ALA A 393 9.43 -21.50 4.42
C ALA A 393 8.09 -22.07 3.93
N VAL A 394 7.11 -21.19 3.67
CA VAL A 394 5.75 -21.59 3.25
C VAL A 394 5.27 -20.82 2.02
N PHE A 395 4.57 -21.53 1.12
CA PHE A 395 3.87 -20.99 -0.04
C PHE A 395 2.36 -20.96 0.20
N TRP A 396 1.83 -19.75 0.32
CA TRP A 396 0.42 -19.52 0.57
C TRP A 396 -0.39 -19.62 -0.72
N SER A 397 -1.51 -20.31 -0.63
CA SER A 397 -2.51 -20.32 -1.70
C SER A 397 -3.39 -19.07 -1.62
N PRO A 398 -4.09 -18.71 -2.71
CA PRO A 398 -5.02 -17.59 -2.74
C PRO A 398 -6.10 -17.67 -1.66
N ARG A 399 -6.62 -18.88 -1.42
CA ARG A 399 -7.61 -19.12 -0.36
C ARG A 399 -7.07 -18.79 1.02
N LYS A 400 -5.82 -19.19 1.31
CA LYS A 400 -5.16 -18.88 2.59
C LYS A 400 -4.88 -17.38 2.76
N VAL A 401 -4.57 -16.68 1.67
CA VAL A 401 -4.45 -15.21 1.68
C VAL A 401 -5.79 -14.57 2.01
N LYS A 402 -6.89 -14.99 1.37
CA LYS A 402 -8.25 -14.50 1.67
C LYS A 402 -8.67 -14.77 3.12
N GLU A 403 -8.47 -15.99 3.62
CA GLU A 403 -8.73 -16.33 5.03
C GLU A 403 -7.97 -15.39 5.99
N ALA A 404 -6.72 -15.05 5.68
CA ALA A 404 -5.94 -14.12 6.49
C ALA A 404 -6.47 -12.67 6.41
N HIS A 405 -6.92 -12.21 5.24
CA HIS A 405 -7.59 -10.92 5.10
C HIS A 405 -8.91 -10.87 5.89
N ASP A 406 -9.70 -11.93 5.81
CA ASP A 406 -10.99 -12.03 6.49
C ASP A 406 -10.81 -11.96 8.02
N ARG A 407 -9.81 -12.65 8.56
CA ARG A 407 -9.44 -12.55 9.99
C ARG A 407 -9.02 -11.14 10.40
N LEU A 408 -8.24 -10.46 9.56
CA LEU A 408 -7.80 -9.10 9.86
C LEU A 408 -8.99 -8.13 9.88
N ARG A 409 -9.96 -8.29 8.98
CA ARG A 409 -11.21 -7.50 8.99
C ARG A 409 -12.03 -7.74 10.25
N LEU A 410 -12.20 -9.00 10.65
CA LEU A 410 -12.93 -9.35 11.88
C LEU A 410 -12.26 -8.74 13.12
N GLN A 411 -10.93 -8.80 13.21
CA GLN A 411 -10.19 -8.17 14.31
C GLN A 411 -10.34 -6.64 14.34
N GLU A 412 -10.38 -6.00 13.17
CA GLU A 412 -10.62 -4.56 13.07
C GLU A 412 -12.04 -4.18 13.52
N GLU A 413 -13.04 -4.94 13.08
CA GLU A 413 -14.44 -4.78 13.48
C GLU A 413 -14.62 -4.99 14.99
N GLU A 414 -14.01 -6.02 15.57
CA GLU A 414 -14.02 -6.26 17.02
C GLU A 414 -13.34 -5.13 17.80
N GLN A 415 -12.20 -4.62 17.32
CA GLN A 415 -11.51 -3.49 17.94
C GLN A 415 -12.33 -2.21 17.88
N GLU A 416 -13.02 -1.96 16.76
CA GLU A 416 -13.92 -0.81 16.61
C GLU A 416 -15.12 -0.91 17.55
N GLN A 417 -15.74 -2.09 17.65
CA GLN A 417 -16.82 -2.34 18.61
C GLN A 417 -16.36 -2.14 20.05
N LEU A 418 -15.17 -2.60 20.43
CA LEU A 418 -14.60 -2.38 21.76
C LEU A 418 -14.33 -0.89 22.03
N GLN A 419 -13.90 -0.11 21.03
CA GLN A 419 -13.71 1.34 21.15
C GLN A 419 -15.05 2.05 21.36
N LEU A 420 -16.08 1.68 20.59
CA LEU A 420 -17.42 2.23 20.73
C LEU A 420 -18.02 1.90 22.11
N GLN A 421 -17.91 0.65 22.57
CA GLN A 421 -18.36 0.24 23.90
C GLN A 421 -17.66 1.04 25.01
N LYS A 422 -16.35 1.28 24.89
CA LYS A 422 -15.60 2.12 25.84
C LYS A 422 -16.10 3.57 25.82
N ALA A 423 -16.32 4.14 24.63
CA ALA A 423 -16.83 5.50 24.48
C ALA A 423 -18.24 5.65 25.09
N ASP A 424 -19.13 4.69 24.83
CA ASP A 424 -20.48 4.66 25.40
C ASP A 424 -20.44 4.51 26.92
N THR A 425 -19.56 3.66 27.46
CA THR A 425 -19.37 3.52 28.90
C THR A 425 -18.90 4.83 29.55
N ILE A 426 -18.00 5.58 28.89
CA ILE A 426 -17.54 6.89 29.36
C ILE A 426 -18.71 7.88 29.34
N ARG A 427 -19.47 7.94 28.24
CA ARG A 427 -20.61 8.83 28.08
C ARG A 427 -21.70 8.56 29.13
N GLN A 428 -22.06 7.30 29.36
CA GLN A 428 -23.02 6.93 30.42
C GLN A 428 -22.53 7.34 31.82
N ARG A 429 -21.22 7.21 32.09
CA ARG A 429 -20.64 7.68 33.35
C ARG A 429 -20.71 9.20 33.51
N GLU A 430 -20.62 9.97 32.43
CA GLU A 430 -20.78 11.42 32.45
C GLU A 430 -22.26 11.82 32.62
N GLU A 431 -23.17 11.20 31.88
CA GLU A 431 -24.62 11.41 32.00
C GLU A 431 -25.10 11.10 33.42
N THR A 432 -24.67 9.98 34.01
CA THR A 432 -25.00 9.63 35.40
C THR A 432 -24.41 10.60 36.43
N LYS A 433 -23.19 11.14 36.19
CA LYS A 433 -22.62 12.20 37.04
C LYS A 433 -23.42 13.51 36.94
N GLN A 434 -23.82 13.91 35.74
CA GLN A 434 -24.64 15.10 35.51
C GLN A 434 -26.02 14.97 36.17
N ALA A 435 -26.69 13.83 35.99
CA ALA A 435 -27.98 13.55 36.63
C ALA A 435 -27.88 13.65 38.16
N ARG A 436 -26.84 13.05 38.77
CA ARG A 436 -26.59 13.16 40.22
C ARG A 436 -26.31 14.59 40.67
N ALA A 437 -25.63 15.40 39.85
CA ALA A 437 -25.37 16.80 40.15
C ALA A 437 -26.66 17.64 40.11
N ILE A 438 -27.50 17.44 39.08
CA ILE A 438 -28.81 18.09 38.94
C ILE A 438 -29.71 17.71 40.11
N GLU A 439 -29.80 16.42 40.46
CA GLU A 439 -30.61 15.94 41.59
C GLU A 439 -30.15 16.57 42.92
N LYS A 440 -28.85 16.68 43.14
CA LYS A 440 -28.29 17.31 44.34
C LYS A 440 -28.63 18.81 44.43
N GLU A 441 -28.63 19.51 43.30
CA GLU A 441 -28.98 20.93 43.24
C GLU A 441 -30.49 21.14 43.44
N GLN A 442 -31.33 20.33 42.80
CA GLN A 442 -32.78 20.33 43.05
C GLN A 442 -33.10 20.09 44.54
N ARG A 443 -32.40 19.14 45.18
CA ARG A 443 -32.56 18.88 46.62
C ARG A 443 -32.11 20.05 47.49
N ARG A 444 -31.09 20.81 47.09
CA ARG A 444 -30.69 22.05 47.77
C ARG A 444 -31.75 23.14 47.62
N GLN A 445 -32.25 23.38 46.42
CA GLN A 445 -33.30 24.36 46.16
C GLN A 445 -34.58 24.02 46.94
N ALA A 446 -35.00 22.76 46.95
CA ALA A 446 -36.15 22.32 47.74
C ALA A 446 -35.98 22.57 49.25
N ARG A 447 -34.77 22.31 49.80
CA ARG A 447 -34.46 22.61 51.21
C ARG A 447 -34.52 24.10 51.52
N LEU A 448 -33.98 24.95 50.63
CA LEU A 448 -34.03 26.40 50.77
C LEU A 448 -35.48 26.91 50.72
N ALA A 449 -36.29 26.42 49.78
CA ALA A 449 -37.70 26.76 49.67
C ALA A 449 -38.48 26.39 50.94
N VAL A 450 -38.28 25.19 51.49
CA VAL A 450 -38.90 24.77 52.76
C VAL A 450 -38.47 25.67 53.92
N SER A 451 -37.20 26.06 53.99
CA SER A 451 -36.72 26.98 55.03
C SER A 451 -37.35 28.36 54.92
N LEU A 452 -37.47 28.90 53.70
CA LEU A 452 -38.14 30.16 53.41
C LEU A 452 -39.62 30.14 53.78
N MET A 453 -40.32 29.06 53.45
CA MET A 453 -41.72 28.86 53.85
C MET A 453 -41.87 28.85 55.37
N ARG A 454 -41.01 28.10 56.07
CA ARG A 454 -41.00 28.08 57.55
C ARG A 454 -40.70 29.46 58.15
N GLN A 455 -39.86 30.26 57.51
CA GLN A 455 -39.54 31.61 57.97
C GLN A 455 -40.73 32.56 57.79
N LYS A 456 -41.37 32.55 56.62
CA LYS A 456 -42.62 33.30 56.38
C LYS A 456 -43.72 32.92 57.36
N GLU A 457 -43.93 31.64 57.61
CA GLU A 457 -44.92 31.17 58.58
C GLU A 457 -44.60 31.65 60.01
N ARG A 458 -43.32 31.71 60.40
CA ARG A 458 -42.89 32.27 61.69
C ARG A 458 -43.14 33.78 61.76
N GLU A 459 -42.87 34.51 60.69
CA GLU A 459 -43.11 35.95 60.59
C GLU A 459 -44.61 36.27 60.66
N GLU A 460 -45.45 35.54 59.93
CA GLU A 460 -46.91 35.66 60.00
C GLU A 460 -47.43 35.37 61.41
N LYS A 461 -46.99 34.27 62.04
CA LYS A 461 -47.35 33.95 63.44
C LYS A 461 -46.88 35.04 64.42
N ALA A 462 -45.72 35.67 64.17
CA ALA A 462 -45.22 36.76 64.99
C ALA A 462 -46.04 38.04 64.81
N ILE A 463 -46.43 38.37 63.57
CA ILE A 463 -47.33 39.49 63.25
C ILE A 463 -48.70 39.28 63.89
N GLU A 464 -49.28 38.08 63.77
CA GLU A 464 -50.56 37.72 64.37
C GLU A 464 -50.50 37.84 65.91
N LYS A 465 -49.43 37.31 66.53
CA LYS A 465 -49.22 37.42 67.97
C LYS A 465 -49.02 38.87 68.42
N ALA A 466 -48.29 39.68 67.65
CA ALA A 466 -48.10 41.11 67.93
C ALA A 466 -49.42 41.88 67.82
N SER A 467 -50.22 41.62 66.79
CA SER A 467 -51.56 42.18 66.61
C SER A 467 -52.47 41.82 67.79
N ARG A 468 -52.47 40.55 68.22
CA ARG A 468 -53.25 40.09 69.38
C ARG A 468 -52.84 40.75 70.69
N ILE A 469 -51.54 40.99 70.88
CA ILE A 469 -51.01 41.73 72.04
C ILE A 469 -51.40 43.21 71.95
N ALA A 470 -51.32 43.83 70.78
CA ALA A 470 -51.71 45.22 70.56
C ALA A 470 -53.21 45.42 70.81
N ALA A 471 -54.07 44.53 70.31
CA ALA A 471 -55.51 44.53 70.56
C ALA A 471 -55.82 44.39 72.06
N ARG A 472 -55.13 43.50 72.79
CA ARG A 472 -55.25 43.39 74.26
C ARG A 472 -54.83 44.66 74.98
N LYS A 473 -53.74 45.30 74.56
CA LYS A 473 -53.28 46.57 75.14
C LYS A 473 -54.26 47.71 74.84
N ALA A 474 -54.81 47.77 73.63
CA ALA A 474 -55.83 48.74 73.24
C ALA A 474 -57.11 48.57 74.06
N ALA A 475 -57.61 47.35 74.23
CA ALA A 475 -58.75 47.05 75.09
C ALA A 475 -58.52 47.44 76.56
N LYS A 476 -57.32 47.16 77.10
CA LYS A 476 -56.93 47.60 78.45
C LYS A 476 -56.84 49.12 78.58
N ARG A 477 -56.37 49.83 77.55
CA ARG A 477 -56.35 51.30 77.51
C ARG A 477 -57.76 51.88 77.45
N LEU A 478 -58.66 51.29 76.66
CA LEU A 478 -60.07 51.65 76.62
C LEU A 478 -60.75 51.46 77.98
N GLN A 479 -60.52 50.32 78.64
CA GLN A 479 -61.01 50.09 80.01
C GLN A 479 -60.43 51.07 81.04
N LYS A 480 -59.14 51.43 80.92
CA LYS A 480 -58.53 52.45 81.78
C LYS A 480 -59.11 53.83 81.51
N ALA A 481 -59.32 54.20 80.24
CA ALA A 481 -59.94 55.47 79.83
C ALA A 481 -61.36 55.61 80.39
N ILE A 482 -62.16 54.53 80.32
CA ILE A 482 -63.49 54.43 80.93
C ILE A 482 -63.45 54.54 82.46
N LYS A 483 -62.40 54.00 83.12
CA LYS A 483 -62.19 54.17 84.57
C LYS A 483 -61.72 55.57 84.97
N THR A 484 -60.91 56.25 84.16
CA THR A 484 -60.43 57.62 84.42
C THR A 484 -61.49 58.68 84.18
N THR A 485 -62.45 58.47 83.27
CA THR A 485 -63.60 59.38 83.11
C THR A 485 -64.59 59.31 84.28
N GLN A 486 -64.54 58.27 85.10
CA GLN A 486 -65.38 58.13 86.30
C GLN A 486 -64.74 58.62 87.62
N ARG A 487 -63.46 59.03 87.64
CA ARG A 487 -62.75 59.40 88.88
C ARG A 487 -62.05 60.77 88.80
N GLY A 488 -62.79 61.84 89.15
CA GLY A 488 -62.32 63.10 89.79
C GLY A 488 -61.45 64.04 88.93
N LYS A 489 -61.72 65.34 88.72
CA LYS A 489 -62.22 66.40 89.62
C LYS A 489 -61.57 66.38 91.02
N ARG A 490 -60.34 66.92 91.16
CA ARG A 490 -59.83 67.81 92.25
C ARG A 490 -58.29 68.02 92.21
N SER A 491 -57.90 69.31 92.31
CA SER A 491 -56.65 70.06 92.63
C SER A 491 -55.36 69.31 93.10
N SER A 492 -54.13 69.85 93.17
CA SER A 492 -53.51 71.21 93.12
C SER A 492 -51.95 71.09 93.06
N LEU A 493 -51.28 72.21 92.75
CA LEU A 493 -49.82 72.48 92.62
C LEU A 493 -48.96 72.32 93.90
N LYS A 494 -47.64 72.04 93.75
CA LYS A 494 -46.49 72.61 94.52
C LYS A 494 -45.10 72.15 93.97
N ALA A 495 -44.07 72.99 94.14
CA ALA A 495 -42.63 72.81 93.84
C ALA A 495 -41.79 73.19 95.10
N PRO A 496 -40.41 73.25 95.17
CA PRO A 496 -39.27 72.66 94.41
C PRO A 496 -38.08 72.10 95.30
N THR A 497 -36.93 71.70 94.69
CA THR A 497 -35.46 71.93 95.05
C THR A 497 -34.43 70.75 95.08
N LYS A 498 -33.27 70.98 94.39
CA LYS A 498 -31.81 70.59 94.53
C LYS A 498 -31.39 69.17 95.04
N ALA A 499 -30.25 68.52 94.73
CA ALA A 499 -29.03 68.60 93.89
C ALA A 499 -28.33 67.19 93.94
N THR A 500 -27.47 66.70 93.02
CA THR A 500 -25.99 66.74 93.07
C THR A 500 -25.29 65.87 91.97
N ARG A 501 -24.01 66.16 91.73
CA ARG A 501 -23.02 65.76 90.68
C ARG A 501 -22.48 64.30 90.70
N LYS A 502 -21.94 63.88 89.53
CA LYS A 502 -20.57 63.35 89.18
C LYS A 502 -20.69 62.25 88.09
N LYS A 503 -19.81 62.01 87.09
CA LYS A 503 -18.53 62.55 86.55
C LYS A 503 -18.35 61.96 85.12
N ARG A 504 -17.63 62.67 84.24
CA ARG A 504 -17.07 62.32 82.88
C ARG A 504 -15.94 61.24 82.95
N PRO A 505 -15.24 60.74 81.88
CA PRO A 505 -14.94 61.32 80.52
C PRO A 505 -14.85 60.33 79.28
N ILE A 506 -14.93 60.79 78.01
CA ILE A 506 -13.87 61.01 76.92
C ILE A 506 -13.32 59.67 76.34
N ALA A 507 -13.23 59.34 75.02
CA ALA A 507 -12.72 60.07 73.86
C ALA A 507 -13.18 59.48 72.48
N ARG A 508 -13.30 60.36 71.47
CA ARG A 508 -12.81 60.23 70.07
C ARG A 508 -11.72 61.33 69.91
N PRO A 509 -10.82 61.43 68.89
CA PRO A 509 -10.94 60.97 67.49
C PRO A 509 -9.62 60.59 66.72
N GLN A 510 -9.78 60.22 65.44
CA GLN A 510 -8.99 60.55 64.21
C GLN A 510 -7.48 60.23 64.00
N GLY A 511 -7.17 59.88 62.73
CA GLY A 511 -5.85 59.93 62.06
C GLY A 511 -5.53 58.64 61.29
N SER A 512 -6.03 58.40 60.07
CA SER A 512 -5.37 58.66 58.77
C SER A 512 -3.84 58.50 58.75
N GLU A 513 -3.36 57.43 58.12
CA GLU A 513 -2.27 57.44 57.12
C GLU A 513 -2.15 56.05 56.45
N GLU A 514 -2.46 56.00 55.16
CA GLU A 514 -1.86 55.08 54.17
C GLU A 514 -0.41 55.54 53.88
N PRO A 515 0.49 54.78 53.20
CA PRO A 515 0.19 53.75 52.19
C PRO A 515 1.16 52.54 52.12
N GLN A 516 0.87 51.68 51.14
CA GLN A 516 1.77 50.79 50.39
C GLN A 516 2.24 49.45 50.99
N GLY A 517 1.85 48.39 50.28
CA GLY A 517 2.80 47.42 49.72
C GLY A 517 2.94 46.12 50.49
N GLY A 518 2.43 45.02 49.92
CA GLY A 518 2.83 43.67 50.30
C GLY A 518 1.72 42.65 50.20
N ALA A 519 1.57 42.04 49.02
CA ALA A 519 0.77 40.85 48.84
C ALA A 519 1.31 39.70 49.71
N ALA A 520 0.55 39.26 50.71
CA ALA A 520 0.81 38.03 51.45
C ALA A 520 -0.08 36.92 50.89
N GLY A 521 0.57 35.96 50.23
CA GLY A 521 -0.06 34.80 49.61
C GLY A 521 -0.66 33.80 50.59
N LEU A 522 -1.61 33.02 50.06
CA LEU A 522 -2.22 31.85 50.68
C LEU A 522 -1.15 30.81 51.08
N PRO A 523 -1.37 30.04 52.17
CA PRO A 523 -0.46 28.96 52.55
C PRO A 523 -0.51 27.80 51.53
N PRO A 524 0.58 27.04 51.34
CA PRO A 524 0.63 25.96 50.36
C PRO A 524 -0.28 24.80 50.75
N SER A 525 -1.02 24.25 49.78
CA SER A 525 -1.85 23.05 49.98
C SER A 525 -0.98 21.83 50.26
N THR A 526 -1.12 21.25 51.44
CA THR A 526 -0.54 19.96 51.83
C THR A 526 -1.52 18.82 51.53
N SER A 527 -1.01 17.67 51.08
CA SER A 527 -1.82 16.46 50.99
C SER A 527 -2.05 15.85 52.38
N ARG A 528 -3.03 14.95 52.52
CA ARG A 528 -3.41 14.29 53.78
C ARG A 528 -2.29 13.44 54.44
N CYS A 529 -1.12 13.33 53.79
CA CYS A 529 0.09 12.65 54.30
C CYS A 529 1.33 13.57 54.38
N GLY A 530 1.18 14.90 54.37
CA GLY A 530 2.24 15.85 54.75
C GLY A 530 3.33 16.14 53.70
N ARG A 531 3.12 15.84 52.41
CA ARG A 531 4.09 16.17 51.35
C ARG A 531 3.67 17.40 50.55
N ALA A 532 4.62 18.27 50.22
CA ALA A 532 4.41 19.48 49.42
C ALA A 532 4.14 19.14 47.94
N ILE A 533 3.08 19.71 47.35
CA ILE A 533 2.69 19.52 45.95
C ILE A 533 3.42 20.54 45.09
N ARG A 534 4.25 20.10 44.13
CA ARG A 534 4.81 20.95 43.08
C ARG A 534 3.93 20.86 41.82
N THR A 535 3.43 21.98 41.33
CA THR A 535 2.68 22.07 40.07
C THR A 535 3.65 22.17 38.87
N PRO A 536 3.44 21.44 37.76
CA PRO A 536 4.26 21.57 36.55
C PRO A 536 3.84 22.76 35.68
N THR A 537 4.81 23.52 35.20
CA THR A 537 4.68 24.63 34.25
C THR A 537 4.48 24.13 32.83
N ARG A 538 3.22 23.91 32.44
CA ARG A 538 2.77 24.04 31.04
C ARG A 538 1.29 24.42 31.11
N PHE A 539 0.91 25.47 30.39
CA PHE A 539 -0.35 26.23 30.47
C PHE A 539 -0.34 27.38 31.50
N LEU A 540 0.54 28.35 31.23
CA LEU A 540 0.17 29.77 31.22
C LEU A 540 0.66 30.36 29.90
#